data_AF-A0A3A2J0G6-F1
#
_entry.id   AF-A0A3A2J0G6-F1
#
_cell.length_a   1.000
_cell.length_b   1.000
_cell.length_c   1.000
_cell.angle_alpha   90.00
_cell.angle_beta   90.00
_cell.angle_gamma   90.00
#
_symmetry.space_group_name_H-M   'P 1'
#
loop_
_entity.id
_entity.type
_entity.pdbx_description
1 polymer ?
#
loop_
_entity_poly.entity_id
_entity_poly.type
_entity_poly.pdbx_seq_one_letter_code
_entity_poly.pdbx_strand_id
1 'polypeptide(L)'
;MNVIQLPVAKLVARQPQALQDPDWVRWSLVTIAVCFIGLFICLPLGLVIVKAFSKGIEAYWAALSDPDTLAALRLTLLTALVTVPLNTIFGLAAAWAVTRFDFKGKSLLTTLIDLPFSVSPVISGLIFVLLFGAEGWFGSWLIEHDIKIIFATPGIIL
;
A
#
# COMPACT_ATOMS: atom_id res chain seq x y z
N MET A 1 -1.42 -65.77 1.60
CA MET A 1 -1.84 -64.89 0.49
C MET A 1 -3.21 -64.34 0.84
N ASN A 2 -3.28 -63.14 1.46
CA ASN A 2 -4.50 -62.34 1.45
C ASN A 2 -4.15 -60.91 1.85
N VAL A 3 -4.02 -60.08 0.82
CA VAL A 3 -3.83 -58.64 0.93
C VAL A 3 -5.18 -58.07 1.37
N ILE A 4 -5.23 -57.50 2.57
CA ILE A 4 -6.38 -56.73 3.05
C ILE A 4 -6.48 -55.49 2.16
N GLN A 5 -7.36 -55.55 1.16
CA GLN A 5 -7.72 -54.41 0.33
C GLN A 5 -8.55 -53.44 1.16
N LEU A 6 -7.91 -52.38 1.65
CA LEU A 6 -8.61 -51.21 2.18
C LEU A 6 -9.42 -50.56 1.05
N PRO A 7 -10.73 -50.31 1.22
CA PRO A 7 -11.53 -49.62 0.22
C PRO A 7 -11.17 -48.12 0.23
N VAL A 8 -10.23 -47.72 -0.64
CA VAL A 8 -9.84 -46.31 -0.88
C VAL A 8 -10.99 -45.48 -1.51
N ALA A 9 -12.12 -46.11 -1.83
CA ALA A 9 -13.20 -45.56 -2.65
C ALA A 9 -14.13 -44.52 -1.95
N LYS A 10 -13.91 -44.14 -0.69
CA LYS A 10 -14.80 -43.21 0.03
C LYS A 10 -14.11 -41.99 0.65
N LEU A 11 -13.05 -41.49 0.00
CA LEU A 11 -12.58 -40.13 0.22
C LEU A 11 -13.10 -39.20 -0.89
N VAL A 12 -14.38 -39.32 -1.25
CA VAL A 12 -15.07 -38.20 -1.90
C VAL A 12 -15.21 -37.16 -0.80
N ALA A 13 -14.36 -36.14 -0.84
CA ALA A 13 -14.45 -34.98 0.03
C ALA A 13 -15.91 -34.54 0.05
N ARG A 14 -16.60 -34.72 1.19
CA ARG A 14 -17.93 -34.14 1.40
C ARG A 14 -17.76 -32.66 1.13
N GLN A 15 -18.28 -32.18 0.00
CA GLN A 15 -18.36 -30.75 -0.23
C GLN A 15 -19.08 -30.16 0.99
N PRO A 16 -18.48 -29.18 1.70
CA PRO A 16 -19.11 -28.60 2.86
C PRO A 16 -20.47 -28.04 2.43
N GLN A 17 -21.52 -28.49 3.12
CA GLN A 17 -22.93 -28.18 2.85
C GLN A 17 -23.24 -26.67 2.86
N ALA A 18 -22.28 -25.84 3.33
CA ALA A 18 -22.28 -24.39 3.29
C ALA A 18 -22.22 -23.76 1.88
N LEU A 19 -22.09 -24.55 0.81
CA LEU A 19 -22.11 -24.08 -0.59
C LEU A 19 -23.42 -24.39 -1.33
N GLN A 20 -24.48 -24.85 -0.63
CA GLN A 20 -25.77 -25.24 -1.24
C GLN A 20 -26.86 -24.17 -1.08
N ASP A 21 -26.50 -22.89 -0.96
CA ASP A 21 -27.49 -21.82 -0.94
C ASP A 21 -28.20 -21.71 -2.30
N PRO A 22 -29.53 -21.45 -2.33
CA PRO A 22 -30.24 -21.19 -3.57
C PRO A 22 -29.58 -20.05 -4.35
N ASP A 23 -29.45 -20.18 -5.66
CA ASP A 23 -28.75 -19.19 -6.51
C ASP A 23 -29.29 -17.77 -6.29
N TRP A 24 -30.59 -17.61 -6.03
CA TRP A 24 -31.20 -16.31 -5.73
C TRP A 24 -30.63 -15.66 -4.46
N VAL A 25 -30.42 -16.43 -3.38
CA VAL A 25 -29.83 -15.91 -2.14
C VAL A 25 -28.40 -15.44 -2.38
N ARG A 26 -27.61 -16.26 -3.08
CA ARG A 26 -26.24 -15.92 -3.47
C ARG A 26 -26.18 -14.63 -4.29
N TRP A 27 -26.99 -14.52 -5.34
CA TRP A 27 -27.01 -13.33 -6.19
C TRP A 27 -27.50 -12.10 -5.44
N SER A 28 -28.52 -12.22 -4.60
CA SER A 28 -28.99 -11.11 -3.77
C SER A 28 -27.91 -10.60 -2.80
N LEU A 29 -27.21 -11.50 -2.09
CA LEU A 29 -26.13 -11.13 -1.18
C LEU A 29 -24.97 -10.46 -1.93
N VAL A 30 -24.59 -10.99 -3.11
CA VAL A 30 -23.54 -10.39 -3.95
C VAL A 30 -23.97 -9.01 -4.45
N THR A 31 -25.20 -8.85 -4.95
CA THR A 31 -25.72 -7.56 -5.42
C THR A 31 -25.76 -6.53 -4.29
N ILE A 32 -26.22 -6.92 -3.09
CA ILE A 32 -26.23 -6.02 -1.94
C ILE A 32 -24.80 -5.61 -1.56
N ALA A 33 -23.87 -6.56 -1.45
CA ALA A 33 -22.48 -6.28 -1.11
C ALA A 33 -21.79 -5.36 -2.14
N VAL A 34 -21.94 -5.67 -3.43
CA VAL A 34 -21.36 -4.87 -4.52
C VAL A 34 -22.00 -3.48 -4.56
N CYS A 35 -23.31 -3.37 -4.39
CA CYS A 35 -24.00 -2.09 -4.37
C CYS A 35 -23.58 -1.24 -3.16
N PHE A 36 -23.42 -1.86 -1.99
CA PHE A 36 -22.93 -1.19 -0.79
C PHE A 36 -21.51 -0.67 -0.96
N ILE A 37 -20.58 -1.51 -1.42
CA ILE A 37 -19.18 -1.11 -1.70
C ILE A 37 -19.15 -0.03 -2.77
N GLY A 38 -19.88 -0.22 -3.87
CA GLY A 38 -19.99 0.73 -4.96
C GLY A 38 -20.51 2.07 -4.50
N LEU A 39 -21.56 2.10 -3.68
CA LEU A 39 -22.11 3.31 -3.10
C LEU A 39 -21.07 4.03 -2.21
N PHE A 40 -20.42 3.30 -1.30
CA PHE A 40 -19.44 3.88 -0.38
C PHE A 40 -18.19 4.44 -1.06
N ILE A 41 -17.81 3.90 -2.22
CA ILE A 41 -16.67 4.41 -3.00
C ILE A 41 -17.12 5.53 -3.95
N CYS A 42 -18.19 5.32 -4.72
CA CYS A 42 -18.61 6.25 -5.76
C CYS A 42 -19.23 7.53 -5.20
N LEU A 43 -19.94 7.46 -4.08
CA LEU A 43 -20.61 8.62 -3.48
C LEU A 43 -19.62 9.70 -3.03
N PRO A 44 -18.60 9.43 -2.18
CA PRO A 44 -17.63 10.46 -1.80
C PRO A 44 -16.83 10.96 -3.00
N LEU A 45 -16.47 10.07 -3.95
CA LEU A 45 -15.76 10.48 -5.16
C LEU A 45 -16.58 11.44 -6.03
N GLY A 46 -17.86 11.13 -6.24
CA GLY A 46 -18.79 12.00 -6.96
C GLY A 46 -18.98 13.34 -6.25
N LEU A 47 -19.10 13.33 -4.92
CA LEU A 47 -19.17 14.55 -4.11
C LEU A 47 -17.92 15.41 -4.23
N VAL A 48 -16.73 14.81 -4.23
CA VAL A 48 -15.46 15.54 -4.42
C VAL A 48 -15.44 16.23 -5.78
N ILE A 49 -15.85 15.54 -6.85
CA ILE A 49 -15.91 16.11 -8.20
C ILE A 49 -16.91 17.28 -8.25
N VAL A 50 -18.15 17.08 -7.81
CA VAL A 50 -19.18 18.14 -7.81
C VAL A 50 -18.72 19.34 -6.97
N LYS A 51 -18.12 19.10 -5.81
CA LYS A 51 -17.63 20.16 -4.94
C LYS A 51 -16.43 20.89 -5.54
N ALA A 52 -15.53 20.21 -6.23
CA ALA A 52 -14.40 20.81 -6.93
C ALA A 52 -14.85 21.78 -8.05
N PHE A 53 -15.94 21.44 -8.76
CA PHE A 53 -16.49 22.30 -9.82
C PHE A 53 -17.57 23.28 -9.35
N SER A 54 -17.99 23.24 -8.08
CA SER A 54 -19.10 24.05 -7.56
C SER A 54 -18.88 25.56 -7.63
N LYS A 55 -17.63 26.03 -7.59
CA LYS A 55 -17.25 27.45 -7.72
C LYS A 55 -16.93 27.86 -9.16
N GLY A 56 -17.20 26.99 -10.14
CA GLY A 56 -16.88 27.21 -11.54
C GLY A 56 -15.42 26.86 -11.91
N ILE A 57 -15.15 26.86 -13.22
CA ILE A 57 -13.85 26.50 -13.80
C ILE A 57 -12.77 27.56 -13.48
N GLU A 58 -13.18 28.82 -13.31
CA GLU A 58 -12.25 29.91 -12.94
C GLU A 58 -11.63 29.70 -11.56
N ALA A 59 -12.42 29.30 -10.56
CA ALA A 59 -11.92 28.99 -9.22
C ALA A 59 -10.98 27.78 -9.23
N TYR A 60 -11.23 26.80 -10.10
CA TYR A 60 -10.34 25.65 -10.30
C TYR A 60 -9.00 26.07 -10.91
N TRP A 61 -9.03 26.92 -11.95
CA TRP A 61 -7.80 27.43 -12.58
C TRP A 61 -6.99 28.34 -11.64
N ALA A 62 -7.68 29.16 -10.84
CA ALA A 62 -7.06 29.99 -9.82
C ALA A 62 -6.36 29.13 -8.75
N ALA A 63 -7.01 28.05 -8.29
CA ALA A 63 -6.42 27.11 -7.33
C ALA A 63 -5.20 26.37 -7.92
N LEU A 64 -5.23 26.01 -9.21
CA LEU A 64 -4.07 25.39 -9.87
C LEU A 64 -2.91 26.35 -10.13
N SER A 65 -3.22 27.62 -10.39
CA SER A 65 -2.21 28.66 -10.64
C SER A 65 -1.61 29.23 -9.35
N ASP A 66 -2.14 28.83 -8.21
CA ASP A 66 -1.64 29.21 -6.90
C ASP A 66 -0.18 28.73 -6.71
N PRO A 67 0.74 29.60 -6.26
CA PRO A 67 2.15 29.27 -6.15
C PRO A 67 2.43 28.10 -5.19
N ASP A 68 1.64 27.94 -4.13
CA ASP A 68 1.81 26.84 -3.17
C ASP A 68 1.35 25.52 -3.79
N THR A 69 0.25 25.55 -4.55
CA THR A 69 -0.23 24.37 -5.30
C THR A 69 0.78 23.93 -6.35
N LEU A 70 1.37 24.87 -7.10
CA LEU A 70 2.42 24.55 -8.07
C LEU A 70 3.68 24.02 -7.41
N ALA A 71 4.09 24.57 -6.26
CA ALA A 71 5.23 24.08 -5.50
C ALA A 71 5.00 22.65 -5.00
N ALA A 72 3.81 22.36 -4.45
CA ALA A 72 3.43 21.02 -4.02
C ALA A 72 3.43 20.02 -5.19
N LEU A 73 2.84 20.39 -6.34
CA LEU A 73 2.84 19.54 -7.53
C LEU A 73 4.25 19.23 -8.04
N ARG A 74 5.14 20.24 -8.09
CA ARG A 74 6.54 20.05 -8.48
C ARG A 74 7.27 19.11 -7.52
N LEU A 75 7.08 19.28 -6.22
CA LEU A 75 7.69 18.42 -5.21
C LEU A 75 7.21 16.97 -5.33
N THR A 76 5.90 16.74 -5.49
CA THR A 76 5.34 15.41 -5.70
C THR A 76 5.85 14.76 -6.98
N LEU A 77 5.92 15.52 -8.09
CA LEU A 77 6.45 15.01 -9.36
C LEU A 77 7.93 14.65 -9.28
N LEU A 78 8.75 15.51 -8.67
CA LEU A 78 10.18 15.22 -8.46
C LEU A 78 10.36 13.98 -7.59
N THR A 79 9.63 13.92 -6.47
CA THR A 79 9.66 12.78 -5.54
C THR A 79 9.28 11.49 -6.27
N ALA A 80 8.18 11.48 -7.03
CA ALA A 80 7.73 10.32 -7.78
C ALA A 80 8.76 9.90 -8.85
N LEU A 81 9.34 10.87 -9.56
CA LEU A 81 10.34 10.62 -10.60
C LEU A 81 11.60 9.94 -10.05
N VAL A 82 12.00 10.25 -8.81
CA VAL A 82 13.16 9.64 -8.16
C VAL A 82 12.80 8.33 -7.45
N THR A 83 11.71 8.34 -6.69
CA THR A 83 11.32 7.23 -5.80
C THR A 83 10.83 6.02 -6.60
N VAL A 84 10.06 6.21 -7.66
CA VAL A 84 9.50 5.10 -8.43
C VAL A 84 10.60 4.25 -9.10
N PRO A 85 11.57 4.81 -9.84
CA PRO A 85 12.65 4.01 -10.42
C PRO A 85 13.52 3.33 -9.37
N LEU A 86 13.88 4.03 -8.29
CA LEU A 86 14.69 3.47 -7.21
C LEU A 86 13.97 2.27 -6.55
N ASN A 87 12.72 2.46 -6.14
CA ASN A 87 11.92 1.39 -5.54
C ASN A 87 11.69 0.23 -6.51
N THR A 88 11.56 0.51 -7.81
CA THR A 88 11.42 -0.53 -8.83
C THR A 88 12.70 -1.36 -8.98
N ILE A 89 13.87 -0.72 -9.03
CA ILE A 89 15.16 -1.41 -9.17
C ILE A 89 15.42 -2.28 -7.93
N PHE A 90 15.32 -1.71 -6.73
CA PHE A 90 15.56 -2.44 -5.49
C PHE A 90 14.48 -3.49 -5.23
N GLY A 91 13.22 -3.17 -5.48
CA GLY A 91 12.10 -4.10 -5.33
C GLY A 91 12.19 -5.28 -6.29
N LEU A 92 12.54 -5.04 -7.56
CA LEU A 92 12.74 -6.10 -8.54
C LEU A 92 13.95 -6.96 -8.18
N ALA A 93 15.07 -6.35 -7.74
CA ALA A 93 16.24 -7.08 -7.30
C ALA A 93 15.93 -7.97 -6.08
N ALA A 94 15.20 -7.47 -5.10
CA ALA A 94 14.77 -8.22 -3.92
C ALA A 94 13.80 -9.36 -4.29
N ALA A 95 12.79 -9.07 -5.11
CA ALA A 95 11.82 -10.06 -5.58
C ALA A 95 12.51 -11.17 -6.40
N TRP A 96 13.46 -10.81 -7.28
CA TRP A 96 14.28 -11.77 -8.00
C TRP A 96 15.08 -12.62 -7.02
N ALA A 97 15.79 -11.99 -6.07
CA ALA A 97 16.62 -12.69 -5.10
C ALA A 97 15.82 -13.74 -4.31
N VAL A 98 14.63 -13.38 -3.83
CA VAL A 98 13.76 -14.27 -3.07
C VAL A 98 13.18 -15.39 -3.94
N THR A 99 12.79 -15.12 -5.18
CA THR A 99 12.10 -16.11 -6.03
C THR A 99 13.06 -17.09 -6.71
N ARG A 100 14.26 -16.66 -7.08
CA ARG A 100 15.21 -17.48 -7.87
C ARG A 100 16.31 -18.16 -7.05
N PHE A 101 16.61 -17.68 -5.84
CA PHE A 101 17.68 -18.24 -5.01
C PHE A 101 17.10 -18.83 -3.72
N ASP A 102 17.70 -19.94 -3.27
CA ASP A 102 17.43 -20.56 -1.98
C ASP A 102 18.65 -20.40 -1.07
N PHE A 103 18.61 -19.39 -0.21
CA PHE A 103 19.66 -19.07 0.75
C PHE A 103 19.10 -19.09 2.18
N LYS A 104 19.95 -19.40 3.17
CA LYS A 104 19.53 -19.57 4.58
C LYS A 104 18.84 -18.33 5.18
N GLY A 105 19.18 -17.13 4.70
CA GLY A 105 18.61 -15.85 5.17
C GLY A 105 17.31 -15.40 4.47
N LYS A 106 16.75 -16.22 3.56
CA LYS A 106 15.58 -15.85 2.74
C LYS A 106 14.35 -15.48 3.57
N SER A 107 14.07 -16.22 4.63
CA SER A 107 12.96 -15.92 5.54
C SER A 107 13.11 -14.57 6.22
N LEU A 108 14.32 -14.19 6.65
CA LEU A 108 14.57 -12.90 7.29
C LEU A 108 14.31 -11.76 6.31
N LEU A 109 14.79 -11.89 5.06
CA LEU A 109 14.59 -10.88 4.03
C LEU A 109 13.10 -10.69 3.70
N THR A 110 12.35 -11.78 3.54
CA THR A 110 10.90 -11.71 3.31
C THR A 110 10.18 -11.02 4.46
N THR A 111 10.51 -11.35 5.72
CA THR A 111 9.92 -10.68 6.88
C THR A 111 10.24 -9.18 6.92
N LEU A 112 11.46 -8.77 6.57
CA LEU A 112 11.82 -7.34 6.49
C LEU A 112 11.04 -6.60 5.39
N ILE A 113 10.77 -7.27 4.27
CA ILE A 113 9.96 -6.70 3.18
C ILE A 113 8.48 -6.55 3.59
N ASP A 114 7.95 -7.49 4.37
CA ASP A 114 6.54 -7.48 4.81
C ASP A 114 6.31 -6.61 6.06
N LEU A 115 7.36 -6.36 6.85
CA LEU A 115 7.33 -5.56 8.08
C LEU A 115 6.62 -4.20 7.92
N PRO A 116 6.92 -3.34 6.93
CA PRO A 116 6.29 -2.04 6.81
C PRO A 116 4.76 -2.11 6.65
N PHE A 117 4.22 -3.18 6.08
CA PHE A 117 2.76 -3.38 5.96
C PHE A 117 2.11 -3.76 7.28
N SER A 118 2.89 -4.33 8.21
CA SER A 118 2.42 -4.71 9.54
C SER A 118 2.51 -3.56 10.54
N VAL A 119 3.32 -2.52 10.26
CA VAL A 119 3.49 -1.35 11.12
C VAL A 119 2.46 -0.28 10.78
N SER A 120 1.85 0.32 11.80
CA SER A 120 0.92 1.44 11.61
C SER A 120 1.64 2.64 10.98
N PRO A 121 1.05 3.33 9.99
CA PRO A 121 1.65 4.51 9.38
C PRO A 121 2.05 5.59 10.41
N VAL A 122 1.27 5.71 11.49
CA VAL A 122 1.54 6.67 12.58
C VAL A 122 2.82 6.30 13.33
N ILE A 123 3.04 5.01 13.58
CA ILE A 123 4.24 4.52 14.27
C ILE A 123 5.47 4.69 13.37
N SER A 124 5.36 4.40 12.07
CA SER A 124 6.43 4.63 11.11
C SER A 124 6.86 6.10 11.06
N GLY A 125 5.89 7.02 11.10
CA GLY A 125 6.17 8.46 11.20
C GLY A 125 6.89 8.85 12.50
N LEU A 126 6.49 8.28 13.64
CA LEU A 126 7.17 8.52 14.91
C LEU A 126 8.61 8.00 14.91
N ILE A 127 8.83 6.78 14.41
CA ILE A 127 10.19 6.20 14.28
C ILE A 127 11.05 7.08 13.37
N PHE A 128 10.51 7.58 12.26
CA PHE A 128 11.22 8.48 11.37
C PHE A 128 11.68 9.76 12.08
N VAL A 129 10.79 10.39 12.87
CA VAL A 129 11.14 11.56 13.70
C VAL A 129 12.16 11.22 14.78
N LEU A 130 12.07 10.03 15.40
CA LEU A 130 13.03 9.60 16.42
C LEU A 130 14.41 9.26 15.85
N LEU A 131 14.50 8.79 14.61
CA LEU A 131 15.78 8.46 13.96
C LEU A 131 16.46 9.69 13.36
N PHE A 132 15.70 10.49 12.61
CA PHE A 132 16.20 11.64 11.85
C PHE A 132 15.96 12.99 12.55
N GLY A 133 15.41 12.97 13.77
CA GLY A 133 15.15 14.13 14.60
C GLY A 133 16.43 14.84 15.04
N ALA A 134 16.30 16.09 15.49
CA ALA A 134 17.43 16.82 16.05
C ALA A 134 18.06 16.09 17.26
N GLU A 135 17.24 15.37 18.04
CA GLU A 135 17.69 14.50 19.15
C GLU A 135 17.75 13.01 18.77
N GLY A 136 17.64 12.68 17.49
CA GLY A 136 17.67 11.30 17.01
C GLY A 136 19.08 10.73 16.88
N TRP A 137 19.18 9.41 16.72
CA TRP A 137 20.47 8.73 16.53
C TRP A 137 21.30 9.28 15.37
N PHE A 138 20.65 9.78 14.31
CA PHE A 138 21.35 10.40 13.17
C PHE A 138 21.35 11.94 13.23
N GLY A 139 20.67 12.54 14.21
CA GLY A 139 20.43 13.98 14.31
C GLY A 139 21.68 14.84 14.37
N SER A 140 22.63 14.49 15.25
CA SER A 140 23.88 15.24 15.41
C SER A 140 24.73 15.24 14.14
N TRP A 141 24.89 14.09 13.49
CA TRP A 141 25.64 13.96 12.23
C TRP A 141 24.98 14.72 11.07
N LEU A 142 23.65 14.70 11.01
CA LEU A 142 22.87 15.42 10.01
C LEU A 142 22.95 16.95 10.17
N ILE A 143 22.92 17.42 11.43
CA ILE A 143 23.09 18.84 11.76
C ILE A 143 24.50 19.31 11.41
N GLU A 144 25.54 18.51 11.70
CA GLU A 144 26.93 18.83 11.35
C GLU A 144 27.18 18.96 9.85
N HIS A 145 26.40 18.26 9.02
CA HIS A 145 26.48 18.32 7.56
C HIS A 145 25.43 19.25 6.92
N ASP A 146 24.67 20.01 7.72
CA ASP A 146 23.59 20.90 7.28
C ASP A 146 22.49 20.19 6.44
N ILE A 147 22.35 18.87 6.58
CA ILE A 147 21.38 18.06 5.85
C ILE A 147 20.10 17.98 6.65
N LYS A 148 19.08 18.73 6.22
CA LYS A 148 17.73 18.66 6.77
C LYS A 148 16.98 17.50 6.12
N ILE A 149 16.68 16.46 6.88
CA ILE A 149 15.88 15.31 6.41
C ILE A 149 14.40 15.49 6.79
N ILE A 150 14.10 15.85 8.04
CA ILE A 150 12.71 16.01 8.46
C ILE A 150 12.12 17.27 7.82
N PHE A 151 10.93 17.12 7.22
CA PHE A 151 10.18 18.18 6.54
C PHE A 151 10.86 18.76 5.30
N ALA A 152 11.82 18.04 4.71
CA ALA A 152 12.53 18.43 3.49
C ALA A 152 12.42 17.34 2.42
N THR A 153 12.77 17.70 1.18
CA THR A 153 12.71 16.80 0.01
C THR A 153 13.35 15.42 0.24
N PRO A 154 14.53 15.30 0.89
CA PRO A 154 15.14 13.99 1.14
C PRO A 154 14.27 13.08 2.02
N GLY A 155 13.61 13.63 3.05
CA GLY A 155 12.73 12.85 3.92
C GLY A 155 11.41 12.44 3.27
N ILE A 156 11.03 13.06 2.15
CA ILE A 156 9.85 12.67 1.36
C ILE A 156 10.21 11.55 0.36
N ILE A 157 11.47 11.46 -0.05
CA ILE A 157 11.98 10.43 -0.98
C ILE A 157 12.27 9.10 -0.27
N LEU A 158 12.70 9.16 0.99
CA LEU A 158 13.02 8.00 1.84
C LEU A 158 11.75 7.28 2.33
#